data_AF-A0A8D9GMD2-F1
#
_entry.id   AF-A0A8D9GMD2-F1
#
_cell.length_a   1.000
_cell.length_b   1.000
_cell.length_c   1.000
_cell.angle_alpha   90.00
_cell.angle_beta   90.00
_cell.angle_gamma   90.00
#
_symmetry.space_group_name_H-M   'P 1'
#
loop_
_entity.id
_entity.type
_entity.pdbx_description
1 polymer ?
#
loop_
_entity_poly.entity_id
_entity_poly.type
_entity_poly.pdbx_seq_one_letter_code
_entity_poly.pdbx_strand_id
1 'polypeptide(L)'
;MDETPLPVHPEPITGDDMISIPEMMFAAGEEPVGVRVLTYQSSRSINHILESLEDDEIQTLRMSPFWKIVEISEKPSFSGRFARFMLSQQLKVEKKHEAWFRFAGKPIKFS
;
A
#
# COMPACT_ATOMS: atom_id res chain seq x y z
N MET A 1 31.10 35.07 45.02
CA MET A 1 30.60 35.43 43.68
C MET A 1 30.85 34.19 42.84
N ASP A 2 29.77 33.44 42.63
CA ASP A 2 29.72 32.22 41.83
C ASP A 2 30.02 32.54 40.36
N GLU A 3 30.90 31.77 39.74
CA GLU A 3 30.92 31.59 38.29
C GLU A 3 31.05 30.11 37.96
N THR A 4 29.93 29.41 38.08
CA THR A 4 29.73 28.08 37.49
C THR A 4 29.72 28.24 35.96
N PRO A 5 30.55 27.50 35.19
CA PRO A 5 30.47 27.57 33.74
C PRO A 5 29.10 27.02 33.30
N LEU A 6 28.36 27.81 32.53
CA LEU A 6 27.09 27.38 31.93
C LEU A 6 27.33 26.14 31.07
N PRO A 7 26.38 25.18 31.01
CA PRO A 7 26.53 24.03 30.15
C PRO A 7 26.54 24.51 28.69
N VAL A 8 27.60 24.15 27.96
CA VAL A 8 27.68 24.31 26.52
C VAL A 8 26.40 23.71 25.94
N HIS A 9 25.55 24.55 25.35
CA HIS A 9 24.41 24.10 24.57
C HIS A 9 24.89 23.00 23.62
N PRO A 10 24.24 21.83 23.54
CA PRO A 10 24.60 20.87 22.51
C PRO A 10 24.44 21.59 21.18
N GLU A 11 25.54 21.69 20.44
CA GLU A 11 25.53 22.18 19.06
C GLU A 11 24.36 21.50 18.34
N PRO A 12 23.57 22.22 17.51
CA PRO A 12 22.61 21.55 16.66
C PRO A 12 23.43 20.56 15.83
N ILE A 13 23.22 19.28 16.09
CA ILE A 13 23.66 18.16 15.26
C ILE A 13 23.14 18.44 13.85
N THR A 14 23.92 19.22 13.11
CA THR A 14 23.83 19.41 11.67
C THR A 14 24.63 18.26 11.10
N GLY A 15 24.15 17.07 11.40
CA GLY A 15 24.72 15.79 10.98
C GLY A 15 23.74 15.20 10.02
N ASP A 16 24.15 15.20 8.77
CA ASP A 16 23.55 14.53 7.62
C ASP A 16 23.48 13.00 7.83
N ASP A 17 22.77 12.54 8.85
CA ASP A 17 22.24 11.18 8.97
C ASP A 17 20.79 11.16 8.47
N MET A 18 20.50 12.00 7.49
CA MET A 18 19.36 11.81 6.60
C MET A 18 19.69 10.54 5.83
N ILE A 19 19.28 9.37 6.35
CA ILE A 19 19.27 8.12 5.58
C ILE A 19 18.47 8.43 4.33
N SER A 20 19.18 8.76 3.26
CA SER A 20 18.59 9.23 2.02
C SER A 20 17.72 8.10 1.52
N ILE A 21 16.41 8.35 1.47
CA ILE A 21 15.47 7.36 0.95
C ILE A 21 15.94 7.04 -0.47
N PRO A 22 16.16 5.75 -0.81
CA PRO A 22 16.64 5.39 -2.12
C PRO A 22 15.74 6.01 -3.21
N GLU A 23 16.35 6.35 -4.35
CA GLU A 23 15.65 7.00 -5.45
C GLU A 23 14.44 6.16 -5.91
N MET A 24 13.35 6.83 -6.30
CA MET A 24 12.20 6.13 -6.88
C MET A 24 12.55 5.62 -8.28
N MET A 25 11.99 4.46 -8.65
CA MET A 25 12.13 3.96 -10.03
C MET A 25 11.23 4.71 -11.03
N PHE A 26 10.17 5.34 -10.56
CA PHE A 26 9.23 6.15 -11.36
C PHE A 26 9.15 7.55 -10.77
N ALA A 27 8.94 8.56 -11.62
CA ALA A 27 8.69 9.91 -11.11
C ALA A 27 7.36 9.96 -10.34
N ALA A 28 7.20 10.96 -9.46
CA ALA A 28 5.97 11.09 -8.67
C ALA A 28 4.74 11.23 -9.58
N GLY A 29 3.81 10.26 -9.49
CA GLY A 29 2.60 10.24 -10.30
C GLY A 29 2.76 9.55 -11.67
N GLU A 30 3.96 9.10 -12.04
CA GLU A 30 4.16 8.25 -13.20
C GLU A 30 3.83 6.79 -12.88
N GLU A 31 3.41 6.06 -13.91
CA GLU A 31 3.05 4.65 -13.80
C GLU A 31 3.81 3.81 -14.83
N PRO A 32 4.10 2.53 -14.54
CA PRO A 32 4.70 1.62 -15.52
C PRO A 32 3.82 1.48 -16.77
N VAL A 33 4.39 1.86 -17.91
CA VAL A 33 3.71 1.84 -19.22
C VAL A 33 3.52 0.40 -19.68
N GLY A 34 2.33 0.07 -20.19
CA GLY A 34 2.02 -1.25 -20.79
C GLY A 34 1.28 -2.24 -19.89
N VAL A 35 1.11 -1.96 -18.60
CA VAL A 35 0.34 -2.82 -17.68
C VAL A 35 -1.04 -2.21 -17.41
N ARG A 36 -2.07 -2.75 -18.07
CA ARG A 36 -3.47 -2.44 -17.73
C ARG A 36 -3.92 -3.38 -16.62
N VAL A 37 -3.97 -2.88 -15.39
CA VAL A 37 -4.76 -3.53 -14.36
C VAL A 37 -6.23 -3.35 -14.71
N LEU A 38 -6.92 -4.43 -15.05
CA LEU A 38 -8.38 -4.44 -15.04
C LEU A 38 -8.80 -4.12 -13.61
N THR A 39 -9.29 -2.90 -13.40
CA THR A 39 -9.93 -2.50 -12.16
C THR A 39 -11.20 -3.32 -12.08
N TYR A 40 -11.12 -4.55 -11.57
CA TYR A 40 -12.31 -5.34 -11.31
C TYR A 40 -13.25 -4.44 -10.51
N GLN A 41 -14.39 -4.20 -11.15
CA GLN A 41 -15.56 -3.48 -10.65
C GLN A 41 -15.73 -3.70 -9.16
N SER A 42 -16.00 -2.61 -8.45
CA SER A 42 -15.86 -2.57 -7.00
C SER A 42 -16.63 -3.71 -6.33
N SER A 43 -15.90 -4.59 -5.64
CA SER A 43 -16.46 -5.53 -4.66
C SER A 43 -17.42 -4.81 -3.70
N ARG A 44 -17.26 -3.49 -3.53
CA ARG A 44 -18.17 -2.60 -2.80
C ARG A 44 -19.66 -2.73 -3.19
N SER A 45 -19.99 -2.79 -4.48
CA SER A 45 -21.39 -2.91 -4.91
C SER A 45 -21.94 -4.30 -4.64
N ILE A 46 -21.12 -5.33 -4.85
CA ILE A 46 -21.47 -6.72 -4.53
C ILE A 46 -21.67 -6.87 -3.02
N ASN A 47 -20.73 -6.37 -2.21
CA ASN A 47 -20.80 -6.39 -0.76
C ASN A 47 -22.05 -5.65 -0.28
N HIS A 48 -22.35 -4.47 -0.83
CA HIS A 48 -23.55 -3.72 -0.44
C HIS A 48 -24.85 -4.48 -0.71
N ILE A 49 -24.92 -5.18 -1.85
CA ILE A 49 -26.07 -6.05 -2.15
C ILE A 49 -26.12 -7.22 -1.15
N LEU A 50 -25.00 -7.92 -0.93
CA LEU A 50 -24.98 -9.08 -0.02
C LEU A 50 -25.26 -8.70 1.44
N GLU A 51 -24.81 -7.53 1.89
CA GLU A 51 -25.10 -6.96 3.22
C GLU A 51 -26.58 -6.63 3.41
N SER A 52 -27.34 -6.46 2.33
CA SER A 52 -28.78 -6.18 2.36
C SER A 52 -29.67 -7.42 2.32
N LEU A 53 -29.08 -8.62 2.16
CA LEU A 53 -29.80 -9.89 2.05
C LEU A 53 -29.80 -10.66 3.38
N GLU A 54 -30.83 -11.48 3.58
CA GLU A 54 -30.89 -12.45 4.67
C GLU A 54 -30.04 -13.70 4.38
N ASP A 55 -29.69 -14.47 5.41
CA ASP A 55 -28.78 -15.61 5.30
C ASP A 55 -29.32 -16.73 4.37
N ASP A 56 -30.63 -16.92 4.33
CA ASP A 56 -31.32 -17.87 3.45
C ASP A 56 -31.34 -17.41 1.99
N GLU A 57 -31.46 -16.11 1.75
CA GLU A 57 -31.32 -15.50 0.42
C GLU A 57 -29.88 -15.66 -0.10
N ILE A 58 -28.88 -15.46 0.77
CA ILE A 58 -27.47 -15.71 0.43
C ILE A 58 -27.25 -17.20 0.13
N GLN A 59 -27.84 -18.12 0.91
CA GLN A 59 -27.77 -19.55 0.59
C GLN A 59 -28.41 -19.87 -0.76
N THR A 60 -29.56 -19.26 -1.07
CA THR A 60 -30.23 -19.43 -2.36
C THR A 60 -29.32 -18.97 -3.51
N LEU A 61 -28.64 -17.84 -3.35
CA LEU A 61 -27.64 -17.36 -4.30
C LEU A 61 -26.46 -18.33 -4.46
N ARG A 62 -25.96 -18.92 -3.37
CA ARG A 62 -24.89 -19.94 -3.40
C ARG A 62 -25.30 -21.23 -4.11
N MET A 63 -26.57 -21.60 -4.05
CA MET A 63 -27.11 -22.77 -4.75
C MET A 63 -27.44 -22.50 -6.22
N SER A 64 -27.45 -21.23 -6.62
CA SER A 64 -27.76 -20.79 -7.98
C SER A 64 -26.51 -20.72 -8.88
N PRO A 65 -26.67 -20.53 -10.21
CA PRO A 65 -25.55 -20.24 -11.11
C PRO A 65 -24.78 -18.96 -10.76
N PHE A 66 -25.34 -18.08 -9.92
CA PHE A 66 -24.73 -16.81 -9.50
C PHE A 66 -23.78 -16.94 -8.30
N TRP A 67 -23.54 -18.14 -7.77
CA TRP A 67 -22.72 -18.38 -6.59
C TRP A 67 -21.32 -17.74 -6.65
N LYS A 68 -20.73 -17.62 -7.85
CA LYS A 68 -19.44 -16.94 -8.07
C LYS A 68 -19.44 -15.47 -7.65
N ILE A 69 -20.59 -14.80 -7.64
CA ILE A 69 -20.71 -13.41 -7.16
C ILE A 69 -20.45 -13.37 -5.65
N VAL A 70 -21.02 -14.31 -4.89
CA VAL A 70 -20.77 -14.46 -3.45
C VAL A 70 -19.30 -14.77 -3.22
N GLU A 71 -18.73 -15.71 -3.98
CA GLU A 71 -17.31 -16.08 -3.91
C GLU A 71 -16.36 -14.90 -4.20
N ILE A 72 -16.72 -13.99 -5.10
CA ILE A 72 -15.94 -12.78 -5.40
C ILE A 72 -15.94 -11.80 -4.22
N SER A 73 -17.03 -11.72 -3.46
CA SER A 73 -17.14 -10.85 -2.29
C SER A 73 -16.26 -11.29 -1.12
N GLU A 74 -16.13 -12.61 -0.94
CA GLU A 74 -15.37 -13.23 0.15
C GLU A 74 -13.86 -13.19 -0.10
N LYS A 75 -13.46 -13.11 -1.38
CA LYS A 75 -12.04 -12.97 -1.73
C LYS A 75 -11.56 -11.60 -1.23
N PRO A 76 -10.43 -11.57 -0.50
CA PRO A 76 -9.86 -10.30 -0.08
C PRO A 76 -9.67 -9.45 -1.32
N SER A 77 -10.18 -8.22 -1.27
CA SER A 77 -9.98 -7.26 -2.34
C SER A 77 -8.51 -6.83 -2.34
N PHE A 78 -7.62 -7.70 -2.81
CA PHE A 78 -6.30 -7.31 -3.29
C PHE A 78 -6.55 -6.51 -4.55
N SER A 79 -6.91 -5.25 -4.34
CA SER A 79 -7.21 -4.38 -5.46
C SER A 79 -5.95 -4.33 -6.30
N GLY A 80 -6.07 -4.70 -7.57
CA GLY A 80 -4.96 -4.49 -8.51
C GLY A 80 -4.55 -3.01 -8.52
N ARG A 81 -5.46 -2.09 -8.13
CA ARG A 81 -5.16 -0.68 -7.83
C ARG A 81 -4.11 -0.52 -6.73
N PHE A 82 -4.23 -1.24 -5.61
CA PHE A 82 -3.23 -1.22 -4.54
C PHE A 82 -1.90 -1.81 -5.01
N ALA A 83 -1.92 -2.97 -5.69
CA ALA A 83 -0.70 -3.55 -6.23
C ALA A 83 0.00 -2.61 -7.24
N ARG A 84 -0.78 -1.99 -8.13
CA ARG A 84 -0.29 -0.99 -9.09
C ARG A 84 0.26 0.26 -8.40
N PHE A 85 -0.42 0.74 -7.36
CA PHE A 85 0.05 1.84 -6.53
C PHE A 85 1.39 1.50 -5.86
N MET A 86 1.54 0.30 -5.28
CA MET A 86 2.80 -0.12 -4.68
C MET A 86 3.92 -0.16 -5.73
N LEU A 87 3.66 -0.70 -6.93
CA LEU A 87 4.66 -0.75 -8.01
C LEU A 87 5.13 0.64 -8.47
N SER A 88 4.27 1.65 -8.52
CA SER A 88 4.68 3.02 -8.85
C SER A 88 5.49 3.69 -7.75
N GLN A 89 5.38 3.20 -6.51
CA GLN A 89 6.16 3.69 -5.36
C GLN A 89 7.43 2.88 -5.10
N GLN A 90 7.85 2.02 -6.03
CA GLN A 90 9.03 1.17 -5.84
C GLN A 90 10.33 2.00 -5.85
N LEU A 91 11.21 1.68 -4.91
CA LEU A 91 12.53 2.30 -4.77
C LEU A 91 13.60 1.46 -5.46
N LYS A 92 14.65 2.13 -5.93
CA LYS A 92 15.82 1.50 -6.55
C LYS A 92 16.68 0.82 -5.48
N VAL A 93 16.86 -0.49 -5.63
CA VAL A 93 17.60 -1.33 -4.66
C VAL A 93 18.56 -2.23 -5.42
N GLU A 94 19.80 -2.34 -4.94
CA GLU A 94 20.84 -3.17 -5.58
C GLU A 94 20.69 -4.67 -5.25
N LYS A 95 20.11 -4.99 -4.10
CA LYS A 95 19.95 -6.37 -3.64
C LYS A 95 18.84 -7.09 -4.42
N LYS A 96 19.21 -8.21 -5.04
CA LYS A 96 18.34 -9.03 -5.89
C LYS A 96 17.03 -9.51 -5.23
N HIS A 97 17.04 -9.79 -3.93
CA HIS A 97 15.89 -10.35 -3.21
C HIS A 97 15.26 -9.34 -2.24
N GLU A 98 15.55 -8.05 -2.38
CA GLU A 98 14.88 -7.01 -1.60
C GLU A 98 13.99 -6.17 -2.50
N ALA A 99 12.77 -5.88 -2.03
CA ALA A 99 11.87 -4.93 -2.66
C ALA A 99 11.54 -3.82 -1.65
N TRP A 100 11.75 -2.58 -2.05
CA TRP A 100 11.47 -1.42 -1.21
C TRP A 100 10.40 -0.56 -1.88
N PHE A 101 9.46 -0.08 -1.08
CA PHE A 101 8.36 0.77 -1.54
C PHE A 101 8.22 1.99 -0.66
N ARG A 102 7.88 3.15 -1.22
CA ARG A 102 7.57 4.35 -0.45
C ARG A 102 6.10 4.35 -0.05
N PHE A 103 5.82 4.49 1.24
CA PHE A 103 4.46 4.59 1.78
C PHE A 103 4.40 5.74 2.79
N ALA A 104 3.50 6.71 2.56
CA ALA A 104 3.38 7.90 3.39
C ALA A 104 4.72 8.62 3.64
N GLY A 105 5.60 8.67 2.63
CA GLY A 105 6.92 9.28 2.71
C GLY A 105 7.99 8.44 3.42
N LYS A 106 7.67 7.24 3.89
CA LYS A 106 8.61 6.33 4.55
C LYS A 106 8.88 5.09 3.70
N PRO A 107 10.11 4.56 3.68
CA PRO A 107 10.40 3.29 3.00
C PRO A 107 9.84 2.10 3.79
N ILE A 108 9.18 1.18 3.09
CA ILE A 108 8.80 -0.15 3.56
C ILE A 108 9.68 -1.16 2.82
N LYS A 109 10.41 -1.97 3.58
CA LYS A 109 11.27 -3.04 3.06
C LYS A 109 10.55 -4.39 3.13
N PHE A 110 10.65 -5.14 2.04
CA PHE A 110 10.33 -6.57 1.97
C PHE A 110 11.64 -7.32 1.64
N SER A 111 11.94 -8.36 2.43
CA SER A 111 13.11 -9.24 2.28
C SER A 111 12.75 -10.68 2.55
#